data_AF-A0A6N7Q6B4-F1
#
_entry.id   AF-A0A6N7Q6B4-F1
#
_cell.length_a   1.000
_cell.length_b   1.000
_cell.length_c   1.000
_cell.angle_alpha   90.00
_cell.angle_beta   90.00
_cell.angle_gamma   90.00
#
_symmetry.space_group_name_H-M   'P 1'
#
loop_
_entity.id
_entity.type
_entity.pdbx_description
1 polymer ?
#
loop_
_entity_poly.entity_id
_entity_poly.type
_entity_poly.pdbx_seq_one_letter_code
_entity_poly.pdbx_strand_id
1 'polypeptide(L)'
;MTSASGPRFMGSMPSGGPRLCVLHISDLHFCAAEARGHYWNTEATELAVAPHNRRGLVGSLLYDLRHEGLAPDLVVVSGDLLDRGSETGVEPVVTFLRALAEGLGLPVTRIVIAPGNHDVLRDGDPASRYALYDRIRGGVYGDARPPFVEGTPPHQRVDHHVFEELGVEVVAFNSCEELEASARKDHGSVGVGQRDHADGMLRRTREKNLFRIAVVHHHLESPVGIGRTDYSVMTDAGGMRRWLARERFHLALHGHQHVDWHDVRELDGWFLAIAAAASAGVAEYGRKEWALPIAYQILVVEGPTRGRRIRREYDPQTMEWADAGRGEDTQALRFGPADAAVSSGPAREDKPPPPEEPAPPSLTRKGRIAVKIQHLERAIDSHRTTLRVQLVSLGAAVVLGIALAAYLFRMLPPVLSVSGGFALLFAGSIGLPMRLAAYREAIDKLHFLKDGYHRCASHRDDELVRVLDERFHRLI
;
A
#
# COMPACT_ATOMS: atom_id res chain seq x y z
N MET A 1 -5.75 -31.50 -40.20
CA MET A 1 -4.63 -30.87 -39.46
C MET A 1 -4.17 -29.66 -40.27
N THR A 2 -4.74 -28.50 -39.97
CA THR A 2 -4.39 -27.23 -40.60
C THR A 2 -3.95 -26.29 -39.47
N SER A 3 -2.64 -26.11 -39.35
CA SER A 3 -2.05 -25.16 -38.40
C SER A 3 -2.37 -23.75 -38.89
N ALA A 4 -3.32 -23.08 -38.25
CA ALA A 4 -3.54 -21.66 -38.42
C ALA A 4 -2.38 -20.92 -37.72
N SER A 5 -1.40 -20.50 -38.50
CA SER A 5 -0.41 -19.49 -38.08
C SER A 5 -1.15 -18.19 -37.80
N GLY A 6 -1.19 -17.79 -36.52
CA GLY A 6 -1.76 -16.51 -36.11
C GLY A 6 -1.03 -15.32 -36.77
N PRO A 7 -1.71 -14.17 -36.93
CA PRO A 7 -1.11 -13.01 -37.59
C PRO A 7 0.10 -12.50 -36.78
N ARG A 8 1.27 -12.44 -37.45
CA ARG A 8 2.46 -11.73 -36.95
C ARG A 8 2.18 -10.22 -37.03
N PHE A 9 1.87 -9.61 -35.89
CA PHE A 9 1.74 -8.16 -35.78
C PHE A 9 3.12 -7.53 -35.58
N MET A 10 3.69 -6.98 -36.65
CA MET A 10 4.85 -6.09 -36.61
C MET A 10 4.36 -4.66 -36.39
N GLY A 11 4.16 -4.28 -35.13
CA GLY A 11 4.02 -2.89 -34.71
C GLY A 11 5.06 -2.63 -33.63
N SER A 12 6.26 -2.18 -34.01
CA SER A 12 7.24 -1.72 -33.04
C SER A 12 6.79 -0.37 -32.49
N MET A 13 6.72 -0.23 -31.16
CA MET A 13 6.60 1.08 -30.50
C MET A 13 7.68 2.04 -31.04
N PRO A 14 7.37 3.32 -31.28
CA PRO A 14 8.37 4.30 -31.72
C PRO A 14 9.56 4.33 -30.77
N SER A 15 10.77 4.58 -31.31
CA SER A 15 12.08 4.39 -30.65
C SER A 15 12.35 5.24 -29.40
N GLY A 16 11.36 5.99 -28.89
CA GLY A 16 11.42 6.72 -27.63
C GLY A 16 10.46 6.21 -26.53
N GLY A 17 9.37 5.50 -26.87
CA GLY A 17 8.28 5.15 -25.92
C GLY A 17 7.68 6.33 -25.15
N PRO A 18 6.62 6.12 -24.35
CA PRO A 18 6.15 7.16 -23.44
C PRO A 18 7.13 7.30 -22.27
N ARG A 19 7.28 8.54 -21.81
CA ARG A 19 7.81 8.85 -20.48
C ARG A 19 6.63 9.31 -19.64
N LEU A 20 6.37 8.59 -18.56
CA LEU A 20 5.15 8.77 -17.77
C LEU A 20 5.48 8.62 -16.29
N CYS A 21 5.07 9.57 -15.47
CA CYS A 21 5.12 9.48 -14.02
C CYS A 21 3.71 9.25 -13.48
N VAL A 22 3.46 8.12 -12.82
CA VAL A 22 2.15 7.77 -12.24
C VAL A 22 2.26 7.76 -10.73
N LEU A 23 1.51 8.62 -10.04
CA LEU A 23 1.25 8.48 -8.62
C LEU A 23 0.18 7.41 -8.41
N HIS A 24 0.48 6.36 -7.66
CA HIS A 24 -0.48 5.30 -7.35
C HIS A 24 -0.70 5.20 -5.84
N ILE A 25 -1.94 5.46 -5.44
CA ILE A 25 -2.45 5.36 -4.07
C ILE A 25 -3.64 4.39 -4.04
N SER A 26 -3.93 3.83 -2.87
CA SER A 26 -5.03 2.88 -2.71
C SER A 26 -5.52 2.86 -1.26
N ASP A 27 -6.72 2.31 -1.04
CA ASP A 27 -7.27 2.02 0.28
C ASP A 27 -7.25 3.26 1.18
N LEU A 28 -7.96 4.29 0.73
CA LEU A 28 -8.10 5.59 1.40
C LEU A 28 -9.03 5.50 2.60
N HIS A 29 -10.11 4.71 2.50
CA HIS A 29 -11.10 4.49 3.55
C HIS A 29 -11.63 5.80 4.18
N PHE A 30 -12.05 6.76 3.36
CA PHE A 30 -12.71 7.96 3.87
C PHE A 30 -14.06 7.61 4.52
N CYS A 31 -14.31 8.19 5.68
CA CYS A 31 -15.58 8.10 6.39
C CYS A 31 -15.75 9.32 7.32
N ALA A 32 -16.69 9.25 8.26
CA ALA A 32 -16.93 10.33 9.21
C ALA A 32 -15.65 10.69 9.98
N ALA A 33 -15.47 11.98 10.29
CA ALA A 33 -14.28 12.46 10.97
C ALA A 33 -14.11 11.82 12.35
N GLU A 34 -15.20 11.49 13.03
CA GLU A 34 -15.18 10.91 14.37
C GLU A 34 -14.81 9.42 14.38
N ALA A 35 -14.71 8.78 13.21
CA ALA A 35 -14.39 7.37 13.09
C ALA A 35 -12.90 7.10 13.41
N ARG A 36 -12.67 6.17 14.33
CA ARG A 36 -11.32 5.73 14.73
C ARG A 36 -10.71 4.79 13.70
N GLY A 37 -9.38 4.70 13.67
CA GLY A 37 -8.66 3.73 12.84
C GLY A 37 -8.36 4.20 11.41
N HIS A 38 -8.62 5.47 11.10
CA HIS A 38 -8.32 6.11 9.82
C HIS A 38 -7.38 7.29 10.03
N TYR A 39 -6.26 7.30 9.30
CA TYR A 39 -5.15 8.21 9.60
C TYR A 39 -5.47 9.68 9.26
N TRP A 40 -6.38 9.89 8.30
CA TRP A 40 -6.64 11.21 7.71
C TRP A 40 -8.08 11.71 7.87
N ASN A 41 -8.98 10.91 8.47
CA ASN A 41 -10.38 11.32 8.67
C ASN A 41 -10.50 12.35 9.81
N THR A 42 -9.56 12.33 10.75
CA THR A 42 -9.28 13.52 11.56
C THR A 42 -7.97 14.10 11.07
N GLU A 43 -7.86 15.42 10.98
CA GLU A 43 -6.55 16.06 10.97
C GLU A 43 -5.84 15.74 12.29
N ALA A 44 -5.20 14.58 12.37
CA ALA A 44 -4.31 14.15 13.45
C ALA A 44 -4.84 14.49 14.86
N THR A 45 -6.04 14.04 15.23
CA THR A 45 -6.48 14.19 16.64
C THR A 45 -5.81 13.19 17.59
N GLU A 46 -5.24 12.11 17.06
CA GLU A 46 -4.47 11.14 17.86
C GLU A 46 -3.00 11.54 18.08
N LEU A 47 -2.51 12.60 17.42
CA LEU A 47 -1.16 13.12 17.60
C LEU A 47 -1.21 14.47 18.31
N ALA A 48 -0.57 14.56 19.48
CA ALA A 48 -0.39 15.79 20.27
C ALA A 48 0.61 16.76 19.61
N VAL A 49 0.33 17.17 18.37
CA VAL A 49 1.19 18.02 17.56
C VAL A 49 0.50 19.33 17.23
N ALA A 50 1.28 20.41 17.20
CA ALA A 50 0.80 21.75 16.92
C ALA A 50 0.11 21.83 15.54
N PRO A 51 -1.00 22.59 15.40
CA PRO A 51 -1.81 22.62 14.18
C PRO A 51 -1.03 22.91 12.88
N HIS A 52 0.02 23.73 12.94
CA HIS A 52 0.82 24.11 11.77
C HIS A 52 1.66 22.97 11.17
N ASN A 53 1.83 21.85 11.88
CA ASN A 53 2.54 20.66 11.39
C ASN A 53 1.58 19.58 10.85
N ARG A 54 0.27 19.79 10.91
CA ARG A 54 -0.74 18.84 10.40
C ARG A 54 -0.97 19.13 8.93
N ARG A 55 -0.24 18.46 8.04
CA ARG A 55 -0.35 18.68 6.58
C ARG A 55 -1.46 17.87 5.90
N GLY A 56 -2.17 17.00 6.64
CA GLY A 56 -3.14 16.05 6.07
C GLY A 56 -2.53 15.14 4.99
N LEU A 57 -3.32 14.27 4.36
CA LEU A 57 -2.82 13.39 3.29
C LEU A 57 -2.37 14.20 2.07
N VAL A 58 -3.20 15.15 1.62
CA VAL A 58 -2.87 15.99 0.44
C VAL A 58 -1.59 16.77 0.65
N GLY A 59 -1.50 17.55 1.73
CA GLY A 59 -0.35 18.43 1.94
C GLY A 59 0.94 17.66 2.21
N SER A 60 0.88 16.51 2.88
CA SER A 60 2.05 15.66 3.09
C SER A 60 2.53 15.00 1.80
N LEU A 61 1.63 14.45 0.97
CA LEU A 61 1.97 13.90 -0.35
C LEU A 61 2.59 14.96 -1.26
N LEU A 62 1.96 16.12 -1.38
CA LEU A 62 2.45 17.21 -2.22
C LEU A 62 3.81 17.74 -1.75
N TYR A 63 4.04 17.78 -0.44
CA TYR A 63 5.34 18.14 0.11
C TYR A 63 6.41 17.13 -0.28
N ASP A 64 6.13 15.84 -0.10
CA ASP A 64 7.08 14.77 -0.40
C ASP A 64 7.42 14.70 -1.90
N LEU A 65 6.40 14.72 -2.76
CA LEU A 65 6.60 14.72 -4.21
C LEU A 65 7.48 15.89 -4.68
N ARG A 66 7.27 17.08 -4.12
CA ARG A 66 8.14 18.24 -4.42
C ARG A 66 9.55 18.07 -3.86
N HIS A 67 9.69 17.49 -2.67
CA HIS A 67 11.00 17.25 -2.06
C HIS A 67 11.83 16.27 -2.89
N GLU A 68 11.19 15.20 -3.38
CA GLU A 68 11.80 14.19 -4.26
C GLU A 68 11.96 14.65 -5.72
N GLY A 69 11.47 15.85 -6.08
CA GLY A 69 11.51 16.36 -7.44
C GLY A 69 10.67 15.57 -8.43
N LEU A 70 9.58 14.95 -7.95
CA LEU A 70 8.69 14.08 -8.73
C LEU A 70 7.42 14.85 -9.13
N ALA A 71 7.12 14.82 -10.43
CA ALA A 71 5.95 15.47 -11.02
C ALA A 71 5.08 14.42 -11.73
N PRO A 72 4.02 13.90 -11.07
CA PRO A 72 3.09 12.95 -11.69
C PRO A 72 2.34 13.55 -12.87
N ASP A 73 2.23 12.78 -13.95
CA ASP A 73 1.36 13.07 -15.12
C ASP A 73 -0.06 12.51 -14.91
N LEU A 74 -0.17 11.45 -14.11
CA LEU A 74 -1.40 10.74 -13.78
C LEU A 74 -1.43 10.39 -12.30
N VAL A 75 -2.64 10.38 -11.73
CA VAL A 75 -2.90 9.80 -10.41
C VAL A 75 -3.84 8.62 -10.59
N VAL A 76 -3.47 7.46 -10.05
CA VAL A 76 -4.30 6.26 -10.03
C VAL A 76 -4.70 5.95 -8.60
N VAL A 77 -5.99 5.74 -8.38
CA VAL A 77 -6.57 5.32 -7.10
C VAL A 77 -7.28 3.99 -7.27
N SER A 78 -6.67 2.91 -6.79
CA SER A 78 -7.12 1.54 -7.06
C SER A 78 -8.15 1.01 -6.05
N GLY A 79 -9.14 1.81 -5.69
CA GLY A 79 -10.28 1.39 -4.88
C GLY A 79 -10.14 1.56 -3.37
N ASP A 80 -11.22 1.19 -2.68
CA ASP A 80 -11.50 1.44 -1.26
C ASP A 80 -11.33 2.93 -0.94
N LEU A 81 -12.04 3.74 -1.71
CA LEU A 81 -12.18 5.18 -1.54
C LEU A 81 -12.90 5.48 -0.22
N LEU A 82 -13.93 4.69 0.09
CA LEU A 82 -14.77 4.79 1.28
C LEU A 82 -14.42 3.70 2.29
N ASP A 83 -14.72 3.95 3.56
CA ASP A 83 -14.80 2.86 4.54
C ASP A 83 -16.21 2.26 4.56
N ARG A 84 -16.34 1.01 4.12
CA ARG A 84 -17.54 0.17 4.26
C ARG A 84 -18.83 0.83 3.76
N GLY A 85 -18.76 1.53 2.63
CA GLY A 85 -19.90 2.23 2.06
C GLY A 85 -20.35 3.42 2.91
N SER A 86 -19.45 4.06 3.64
CA SER A 86 -19.75 5.25 4.43
C SER A 86 -20.17 6.41 3.53
N GLU A 87 -21.44 6.77 3.56
CA GLU A 87 -21.96 7.92 2.81
C GLU A 87 -21.29 9.24 3.21
N THR A 88 -20.92 9.39 4.48
CA THR A 88 -20.22 10.58 4.99
C THR A 88 -18.79 10.70 4.45
N GLY A 89 -18.22 9.63 3.87
CA GLY A 89 -16.91 9.65 3.21
C GLY A 89 -16.94 10.19 1.78
N VAL A 90 -18.12 10.32 1.15
CA VAL A 90 -18.26 10.71 -0.27
C VAL A 90 -17.75 12.12 -0.52
N GLU A 91 -18.14 13.10 0.30
CA GLU A 91 -17.66 14.48 0.14
C GLU A 91 -16.16 14.59 0.46
N PRO A 92 -15.64 14.03 1.57
CA PRO A 92 -14.21 14.05 1.88
C PRO A 92 -13.32 13.48 0.77
N VAL A 93 -13.70 12.35 0.16
CA VAL A 93 -12.88 11.76 -0.91
C VAL A 93 -12.93 12.59 -2.20
N VAL A 94 -14.08 13.17 -2.54
CA VAL A 94 -14.19 14.08 -3.69
C VAL A 94 -13.31 15.32 -3.47
N THR A 95 -13.39 15.91 -2.29
CA THR A 95 -12.59 17.08 -1.90
C THR A 95 -11.10 16.75 -1.90
N PHE A 96 -10.71 15.59 -1.35
CA PHE A 96 -9.33 15.08 -1.39
C PHE A 96 -8.80 14.96 -2.82
N LEU A 97 -9.50 14.26 -3.71
CA LEU A 97 -9.03 14.01 -5.08
C LEU A 97 -8.92 15.29 -5.91
N ARG A 98 -9.86 16.22 -5.74
CA ARG A 98 -9.83 17.52 -6.42
C ARG A 98 -8.70 18.41 -5.91
N ALA A 99 -8.49 18.47 -4.58
CA ALA A 99 -7.39 19.21 -3.99
C ALA A 99 -6.02 18.61 -4.38
N LEU A 100 -5.92 17.29 -4.49
CA LEU A 100 -4.70 16.63 -4.98
C LEU A 100 -4.44 16.98 -6.45
N ALA A 101 -5.47 16.92 -7.31
CA ALA A 101 -5.35 17.32 -8.71
C ALA A 101 -4.87 18.79 -8.83
N GLU A 102 -5.51 19.70 -8.10
CA GLU A 102 -5.15 21.12 -8.05
C GLU A 102 -3.71 21.32 -7.56
N GLY A 103 -3.32 20.68 -6.46
CA GLY A 103 -1.99 20.80 -5.89
C GLY A 103 -0.86 20.23 -6.76
N LEU A 104 -1.19 19.30 -7.66
CA LEU A 104 -0.29 18.76 -8.69
C LEU A 104 -0.34 19.57 -10.00
N GLY A 105 -1.26 20.53 -10.13
CA GLY A 105 -1.47 21.26 -11.39
C GLY A 105 -2.08 20.39 -12.50
N LEU A 106 -2.80 19.33 -12.16
CA LEU A 106 -3.42 18.41 -13.10
C LEU A 106 -4.92 18.68 -13.25
N PRO A 107 -5.51 18.54 -14.45
CA PRO A 107 -6.96 18.50 -14.56
C PRO A 107 -7.51 17.23 -13.90
N VAL A 108 -8.72 17.29 -13.35
CA VAL A 108 -9.36 16.15 -12.67
C VAL A 108 -9.49 14.90 -13.56
N THR A 109 -9.47 15.07 -14.88
CA THR A 109 -9.48 13.97 -15.86
C THR A 109 -8.20 13.12 -15.85
N ARG A 110 -7.12 13.59 -15.24
CA ARG A 110 -5.86 12.86 -15.00
C ARG A 110 -5.86 12.06 -13.69
N ILE A 111 -6.94 12.15 -12.91
CA ILE A 111 -7.20 11.23 -11.80
C ILE A 111 -7.97 10.04 -12.38
N VAL A 112 -7.51 8.83 -12.12
CA VAL A 112 -8.18 7.58 -12.51
C VAL A 112 -8.56 6.84 -11.25
N ILE A 113 -9.83 6.50 -11.10
CA ILE A 113 -10.36 5.78 -9.94
C ILE A 113 -10.95 4.45 -10.39
N ALA A 114 -10.77 3.41 -9.57
CA ALA A 114 -11.48 2.13 -9.67
C ALA A 114 -12.26 1.89 -8.37
N PRO A 115 -13.35 1.12 -8.39
CA PRO A 115 -14.06 0.75 -7.16
C PRO A 115 -13.35 -0.39 -6.43
N GLY A 116 -13.32 -0.30 -5.11
CA GLY A 116 -12.99 -1.41 -4.21
C GLY A 116 -14.22 -1.99 -3.52
N ASN A 117 -14.03 -3.03 -2.71
CA ASN A 117 -15.14 -3.74 -2.06
C ASN A 117 -15.79 -2.92 -0.94
N HIS A 118 -15.11 -1.91 -0.41
CA HIS A 118 -15.69 -0.95 0.54
C HIS A 118 -16.43 0.21 -0.16
N ASP A 119 -16.32 0.35 -1.48
CA ASP A 119 -17.04 1.38 -2.25
C ASP A 119 -18.43 0.92 -2.71
N VAL A 120 -18.71 -0.38 -2.57
CA VAL A 120 -19.96 -1.01 -2.99
C VAL A 120 -20.84 -1.36 -1.79
N LEU A 121 -22.12 -1.05 -1.89
CA LEU A 121 -23.12 -1.43 -0.90
C LEU A 121 -23.45 -2.91 -1.09
N ARG A 122 -22.98 -3.75 -0.17
CA ARG A 122 -23.22 -5.20 -0.21
C ARG A 122 -24.62 -5.57 0.24
N ASP A 123 -25.19 -4.79 1.16
CA ASP A 123 -26.53 -4.98 1.69
C ASP A 123 -27.54 -4.02 1.03
N GLY A 124 -28.79 -4.46 0.90
CA GLY A 124 -29.89 -3.64 0.38
C GLY A 124 -30.23 -3.92 -1.08
N ASP A 125 -30.76 -2.90 -1.76
CA ASP A 125 -31.23 -3.00 -3.14
C ASP A 125 -30.06 -3.15 -4.13
N PRO A 126 -30.02 -4.23 -4.95
CA PRO A 126 -28.97 -4.43 -5.96
C PRO A 126 -28.80 -3.27 -6.95
N ALA A 127 -29.86 -2.51 -7.25
CA ALA A 127 -29.76 -1.36 -8.15
C ALA A 127 -28.94 -0.20 -7.53
N SER A 128 -28.98 -0.09 -6.20
CA SER A 128 -28.26 0.93 -5.42
C SER A 128 -26.82 0.53 -5.06
N ARG A 129 -26.38 -0.68 -5.43
CA ARG A 129 -25.09 -1.28 -5.05
C ARG A 129 -23.87 -0.38 -5.29
N TYR A 130 -23.90 0.43 -6.35
CA TYR A 130 -22.79 1.33 -6.73
C TYR A 130 -23.13 2.82 -6.54
N ALA A 131 -24.24 3.16 -5.87
CA ALA A 131 -24.74 4.52 -5.79
C ALA A 131 -23.71 5.52 -5.20
N LEU A 132 -22.95 5.09 -4.18
CA LEU A 132 -21.92 5.94 -3.57
C LEU A 132 -20.71 6.13 -4.48
N TYR A 133 -20.22 5.05 -5.11
CA TYR A 133 -19.16 5.14 -6.11
C TYR A 133 -19.54 6.05 -7.28
N ASP A 134 -20.78 5.94 -7.78
CA ASP A 134 -21.31 6.78 -8.86
C ASP A 134 -21.36 8.26 -8.47
N ARG A 135 -21.75 8.55 -7.22
CA ARG A 135 -21.70 9.91 -6.66
C ARG A 135 -20.28 10.45 -6.56
N ILE A 136 -19.32 9.65 -6.10
CA ILE A 136 -17.90 10.04 -6.06
C ILE A 136 -17.43 10.35 -7.48
N ARG A 137 -17.68 9.44 -8.43
CA ARG A 137 -17.31 9.61 -9.84
C ARG A 137 -17.85 10.92 -10.41
N GLY A 138 -19.14 11.20 -10.22
CA GLY A 138 -19.74 12.47 -10.63
C GLY A 138 -19.15 13.69 -9.92
N GLY A 139 -18.89 13.58 -8.62
CA GLY A 139 -18.31 14.66 -7.82
C GLY A 139 -16.88 15.03 -8.22
N VAL A 140 -16.07 14.04 -8.61
CA VAL A 140 -14.68 14.24 -9.07
C VAL A 140 -14.66 14.84 -10.48
N TYR A 141 -15.36 14.21 -11.43
CA TYR A 141 -15.19 14.54 -12.84
C TYR A 141 -16.20 15.58 -13.38
N GLY A 142 -17.35 15.75 -12.73
CA GLY A 142 -18.45 16.56 -13.26
C GLY A 142 -18.84 16.12 -14.67
N ASP A 143 -19.03 17.10 -15.56
CA ASP A 143 -19.44 16.84 -16.95
C ASP A 143 -18.40 16.08 -17.77
N ALA A 144 -17.13 16.06 -17.36
CA ALA A 144 -16.10 15.34 -18.09
C ALA A 144 -16.32 13.82 -18.05
N ARG A 145 -16.87 13.30 -16.94
CA ARG A 145 -17.32 11.91 -16.77
C ARG A 145 -18.52 11.88 -15.80
N PRO A 146 -19.75 12.08 -16.29
CA PRO A 146 -20.94 12.08 -15.45
C PRO A 146 -21.18 10.68 -14.87
N PRO A 147 -21.83 10.53 -13.70
CA PRO A 147 -22.10 9.23 -13.07
C PRO A 147 -22.60 8.16 -14.03
N PHE A 148 -22.30 6.90 -13.74
CA PHE A 148 -22.99 5.82 -14.44
C PHE A 148 -24.51 5.97 -14.22
N VAL A 149 -25.28 5.69 -15.28
CA VAL A 149 -26.74 5.77 -15.22
C VAL A 149 -27.24 4.75 -14.20
N GLU A 150 -28.25 5.12 -13.40
CA GLU A 150 -28.88 4.21 -12.45
C GLU A 150 -29.29 2.90 -13.14
N GLY A 151 -28.98 1.76 -12.52
CA GLY A 151 -29.22 0.44 -13.11
C GLY A 151 -28.19 -0.01 -14.16
N THR A 152 -27.14 0.76 -14.44
CA THR A 152 -25.99 0.27 -15.25
C THR A 152 -25.46 -1.03 -14.65
N PRO A 153 -25.39 -2.12 -15.42
CA PRO A 153 -25.01 -3.42 -14.89
C PRO A 153 -23.52 -3.45 -14.49
N PRO A 154 -23.12 -4.26 -13.49
CA PRO A 154 -21.75 -4.30 -12.97
C PRO A 154 -20.66 -4.42 -14.04
N HIS A 155 -20.88 -5.26 -15.05
CA HIS A 155 -19.93 -5.52 -16.14
C HIS A 155 -19.74 -4.35 -17.13
N GLN A 156 -20.57 -3.31 -17.05
CA GLN A 156 -20.43 -2.08 -17.86
C GLN A 156 -19.85 -0.91 -17.06
N ARG A 157 -19.60 -1.10 -15.75
CA ARG A 157 -19.01 -0.09 -14.87
C ARG A 157 -17.49 -0.09 -14.99
N VAL A 158 -17.02 0.16 -16.21
CA VAL A 158 -15.60 0.19 -16.58
C VAL A 158 -15.28 1.57 -17.13
N ASP A 159 -14.21 2.17 -16.64
CA ASP A 159 -13.73 3.44 -17.17
C ASP A 159 -12.54 3.23 -18.10
N HIS A 160 -12.67 3.71 -19.34
CA HIS A 160 -11.57 3.78 -20.30
C HIS A 160 -11.11 5.23 -20.45
N HIS A 161 -9.85 5.47 -20.12
CA HIS A 161 -9.18 6.76 -20.25
C HIS A 161 -8.13 6.67 -21.34
N VAL A 162 -8.14 7.63 -22.27
CA VAL A 162 -7.19 7.71 -23.38
C VAL A 162 -6.52 9.08 -23.31
N PHE A 163 -5.21 9.07 -23.12
CA PHE A 163 -4.37 10.26 -23.04
C PHE A 163 -3.36 10.19 -24.18
N GLU A 164 -3.81 10.56 -25.39
CA GLU A 164 -3.00 10.46 -26.61
C GLU A 164 -1.72 11.30 -26.52
N GLU A 165 -1.80 12.45 -25.87
CA GLU A 165 -0.69 13.36 -25.61
C GLU A 165 0.41 12.74 -24.74
N LEU A 166 0.05 11.75 -23.92
CA LEU A 166 0.97 10.98 -23.10
C LEU A 166 1.34 9.63 -23.72
N GLY A 167 0.68 9.23 -24.81
CA GLY A 167 0.82 7.90 -25.41
C GLY A 167 0.34 6.77 -24.49
N VAL A 168 -0.65 7.01 -23.62
CA VAL A 168 -1.14 6.03 -22.64
C VAL A 168 -2.67 5.91 -22.66
N GLU A 169 -3.16 4.70 -22.46
CA GLU A 169 -4.54 4.42 -22.11
C GLU A 169 -4.63 3.62 -20.81
N VAL A 170 -5.64 3.93 -20.01
CA VAL A 170 -5.88 3.29 -18.71
C VAL A 170 -7.28 2.71 -18.70
N VAL A 171 -7.42 1.46 -18.29
CA VAL A 171 -8.71 0.81 -18.09
C VAL A 171 -8.88 0.51 -16.60
N ALA A 172 -9.83 1.19 -15.96
CA ALA A 172 -10.22 0.96 -14.59
C ALA A 172 -11.40 -0.02 -14.55
N PHE A 173 -11.09 -1.24 -14.10
CA PHE A 173 -12.02 -2.35 -13.99
C PHE A 173 -12.72 -2.37 -12.64
N ASN A 174 -13.98 -2.77 -12.66
CA ASN A 174 -14.74 -3.10 -11.47
C ASN A 174 -14.45 -4.55 -11.05
N SER A 175 -13.45 -4.72 -10.18
CA SER A 175 -13.12 -6.04 -9.60
C SER A 175 -14.09 -6.51 -8.51
N CYS A 176 -15.19 -5.79 -8.30
CA CYS A 176 -16.24 -6.14 -7.35
C CYS A 176 -17.43 -6.84 -8.04
N GLU A 177 -17.36 -7.14 -9.34
CA GLU A 177 -18.51 -7.59 -10.15
C GLU A 177 -19.34 -8.69 -9.46
N GLU A 178 -18.70 -9.79 -9.07
CA GLU A 178 -19.37 -10.94 -8.46
C GLU A 178 -19.45 -10.92 -6.93
N LEU A 179 -19.10 -9.81 -6.27
CA LEU A 179 -19.23 -9.65 -4.81
C LEU A 179 -20.69 -9.41 -4.38
N GLU A 180 -21.58 -10.37 -4.63
CA GLU A 180 -22.96 -10.33 -4.13
C GLU A 180 -23.03 -10.85 -2.68
N ALA A 181 -23.81 -10.19 -1.82
CA ALA A 181 -24.03 -10.65 -0.44
C ALA A 181 -24.67 -12.04 -0.37
N SER A 182 -25.54 -12.36 -1.33
CA SER A 182 -26.15 -13.69 -1.51
C SER A 182 -25.10 -14.78 -1.79
N ALA A 183 -24.00 -14.44 -2.46
CA ALA A 183 -23.00 -15.38 -2.92
C ALA A 183 -21.93 -15.73 -1.87
N ARG A 184 -21.89 -15.01 -0.73
CA ARG A 184 -20.83 -15.14 0.31
C ARG A 184 -19.42 -15.19 -0.28
N LYS A 185 -19.19 -14.48 -1.39
CA LYS A 185 -17.88 -14.35 -2.01
C LYS A 185 -17.14 -13.25 -1.28
N ASP A 186 -15.99 -13.61 -0.72
CA ASP A 186 -15.08 -12.68 -0.04
C ASP A 186 -13.94 -12.22 -0.95
N HIS A 187 -13.85 -12.78 -2.17
CA HIS A 187 -12.81 -12.53 -3.16
C HIS A 187 -13.41 -11.86 -4.39
N GLY A 188 -12.73 -10.83 -4.91
CA GLY A 188 -13.19 -10.10 -6.09
C GLY A 188 -13.16 -10.92 -7.39
N SER A 189 -13.77 -10.36 -8.43
CA SER A 189 -13.64 -10.82 -9.81
C SER A 189 -13.93 -9.69 -10.79
N VAL A 190 -13.35 -9.78 -11.99
CA VAL A 190 -13.69 -8.87 -13.10
C VAL A 190 -14.74 -9.49 -14.01
N GLY A 191 -14.80 -10.81 -14.15
CA GLY A 191 -15.82 -11.48 -14.95
C GLY A 191 -15.55 -11.40 -16.46
N VAL A 192 -16.23 -12.27 -17.22
CA VAL A 192 -16.07 -12.33 -18.69
C VAL A 192 -16.76 -11.15 -19.38
N GLY A 193 -17.97 -10.78 -18.94
CA GLY A 193 -18.75 -9.70 -19.56
C GLY A 193 -18.03 -8.36 -19.54
N GLN A 194 -17.27 -8.10 -18.48
CA GLN A 194 -16.48 -6.87 -18.35
C GLN A 194 -15.27 -6.84 -19.28
N ARG A 195 -14.62 -7.99 -19.48
CA ARG A 195 -13.54 -8.15 -20.46
C ARG A 195 -14.05 -8.00 -21.89
N ASP A 196 -15.21 -8.55 -22.21
CA ASP A 196 -15.84 -8.39 -23.52
C ASP A 196 -16.23 -6.92 -23.77
N HIS A 197 -16.73 -6.24 -22.73
CA HIS A 197 -17.01 -4.81 -22.78
C HIS A 197 -15.72 -3.99 -23.03
N ALA A 198 -14.63 -4.31 -22.32
CA ALA A 198 -13.33 -3.68 -22.50
C ALA A 198 -12.72 -3.95 -23.89
N ASP A 199 -12.87 -5.15 -24.45
CA ASP A 199 -12.46 -5.45 -25.83
C ASP A 199 -13.13 -4.48 -26.82
N GLY A 200 -14.41 -4.16 -26.62
CA GLY A 200 -15.14 -3.19 -27.44
C GLY A 200 -14.59 -1.75 -27.35
N MET A 201 -14.01 -1.37 -26.21
CA MET A 201 -13.36 -0.08 -26.00
C MET A 201 -11.95 -0.06 -26.62
N LEU A 202 -11.14 -1.08 -26.32
CA LEU A 202 -9.76 -1.22 -26.79
C LEU A 202 -9.64 -1.38 -28.31
N ARG A 203 -10.67 -1.91 -28.99
CA ARG A 203 -10.71 -1.95 -30.46
C ARG A 203 -10.58 -0.56 -31.09
N ARG A 204 -11.07 0.49 -30.43
CA ARG A 204 -11.07 1.87 -30.95
C ARG A 204 -9.68 2.53 -30.88
N THR A 205 -8.81 2.03 -30.02
CA THR A 205 -7.47 2.56 -29.78
C THR A 205 -6.36 1.61 -30.25
N ARG A 206 -6.72 0.44 -30.78
CA ARG A 206 -5.78 -0.64 -31.13
C ARG A 206 -4.65 -0.20 -32.06
N GLU A 207 -4.94 0.65 -33.04
CA GLU A 207 -3.95 1.11 -34.03
C GLU A 207 -3.03 2.21 -33.50
N LYS A 208 -3.34 2.78 -32.33
CA LYS A 208 -2.59 3.88 -31.72
C LYS A 208 -1.35 3.43 -30.96
N ASN A 209 -1.18 2.11 -30.72
CA ASN A 209 -0.04 1.53 -30.00
C ASN A 209 0.25 2.24 -28.65
N LEU A 210 -0.80 2.51 -27.86
CA LEU A 210 -0.67 3.19 -26.57
C LEU A 210 -0.10 2.25 -25.51
N PHE A 211 0.62 2.83 -24.54
CA PHE A 211 0.96 2.15 -23.30
C PHE A 211 -0.32 1.87 -22.50
N ARG A 212 -0.49 0.64 -22.02
CA ARG A 212 -1.74 0.17 -21.45
C ARG A 212 -1.59 -0.15 -19.98
N ILE A 213 -2.38 0.53 -19.15
CA ILE A 213 -2.44 0.32 -17.70
C ILE A 213 -3.81 -0.23 -17.33
N ALA A 214 -3.83 -1.36 -16.63
CA ALA A 214 -5.03 -1.89 -16.01
C ALA A 214 -5.07 -1.48 -14.54
N VAL A 215 -6.23 -1.06 -14.06
CA VAL A 215 -6.46 -0.76 -12.65
C VAL A 215 -7.58 -1.67 -12.17
N VAL A 216 -7.31 -2.46 -11.14
CA VAL A 216 -8.29 -3.26 -10.39
C VAL A 216 -8.09 -2.98 -8.91
N HIS A 217 -9.01 -3.35 -8.05
CA HIS A 217 -8.79 -3.23 -6.60
C HIS A 217 -8.18 -4.51 -6.02
N HIS A 218 -8.82 -5.66 -6.29
CA HIS A 218 -8.40 -6.96 -5.76
C HIS A 218 -7.13 -7.51 -6.41
N HIS A 219 -6.42 -8.37 -5.69
CA HIS A 219 -5.14 -8.95 -6.12
C HIS A 219 -5.26 -9.79 -7.40
N LEU A 220 -4.35 -9.54 -8.35
CA LEU A 220 -4.15 -10.39 -9.54
C LEU A 220 -3.15 -11.53 -9.30
N GLU A 221 -2.38 -11.45 -8.22
CA GLU A 221 -1.40 -12.44 -7.83
C GLU A 221 -1.25 -12.43 -6.31
N SER A 222 -0.95 -13.61 -5.76
CA SER A 222 -0.62 -13.77 -4.36
C SER A 222 0.74 -13.13 -4.05
N PRO A 223 0.80 -12.13 -3.16
CA PRO A 223 2.06 -11.53 -2.74
C PRO A 223 3.02 -12.56 -2.14
N VAL A 224 4.04 -12.96 -2.89
CA VAL A 224 5.08 -13.88 -2.42
C VAL A 224 5.95 -13.20 -1.36
N GLY A 225 6.36 -13.95 -0.33
CA GLY A 225 7.24 -13.45 0.73
C GLY A 225 6.50 -12.75 1.87
N ILE A 226 5.18 -12.70 1.82
CA ILE A 226 4.32 -12.25 2.92
C ILE A 226 3.74 -13.49 3.60
N GLY A 227 3.55 -13.43 4.92
CA GLY A 227 3.01 -14.53 5.72
C GLY A 227 1.51 -14.38 5.95
N ARG A 228 0.66 -14.62 4.94
CA ARG A 228 -0.80 -14.74 5.11
C ARG A 228 -1.32 -16.08 4.58
N THR A 229 -2.40 -16.55 5.19
CA THR A 229 -3.13 -17.75 4.80
C THR A 229 -4.08 -17.52 3.63
N ASP A 230 -4.58 -16.29 3.48
CA ASP A 230 -5.43 -15.86 2.37
C ASP A 230 -5.13 -14.38 2.04
N TYR A 231 -5.01 -14.09 0.74
CA TYR A 231 -4.75 -12.75 0.20
C TYR A 231 -5.95 -12.19 -0.56
N SER A 232 -7.08 -12.90 -0.57
CA SER A 232 -8.27 -12.51 -1.32
C SER A 232 -7.94 -12.21 -2.79
N VAL A 233 -7.08 -13.06 -3.38
CA VAL A 233 -6.76 -13.02 -4.81
C VAL A 233 -8.04 -13.21 -5.59
N MET A 234 -8.22 -12.44 -6.67
CA MET A 234 -9.42 -12.54 -7.50
C MET A 234 -9.64 -13.99 -7.95
N THR A 235 -10.90 -14.42 -7.88
CA THR A 235 -11.29 -15.77 -8.28
C THR A 235 -10.96 -16.07 -9.75
N ASP A 236 -10.97 -15.05 -10.60
CA ASP A 236 -10.63 -15.13 -12.02
C ASP A 236 -9.26 -14.51 -12.36
N ALA A 237 -8.38 -14.28 -11.38
CA ALA A 237 -7.07 -13.63 -11.54
C ALA A 237 -6.21 -14.24 -12.66
N GLY A 238 -6.17 -15.58 -12.75
CA GLY A 238 -5.42 -16.27 -13.80
C GLY A 238 -5.96 -16.01 -15.21
N GLY A 239 -7.28 -15.97 -15.37
CA GLY A 239 -7.94 -15.62 -16.63
C GLY A 239 -7.72 -14.15 -16.98
N MET A 240 -7.86 -13.26 -16.00
CA MET A 240 -7.64 -11.83 -16.16
C MET A 240 -6.20 -11.51 -16.61
N ARG A 241 -5.18 -12.09 -15.96
CA ARG A 241 -3.77 -11.89 -16.34
C ARG A 241 -3.47 -12.31 -17.79
N ARG A 242 -3.96 -13.48 -18.22
CA ARG A 242 -3.80 -13.93 -19.61
C ARG A 242 -4.50 -13.00 -20.59
N TRP A 243 -5.71 -12.54 -20.26
CA TRP A 243 -6.43 -11.57 -21.09
C TRP A 243 -5.67 -10.25 -21.19
N LEU A 244 -5.16 -9.72 -20.07
CA LEU A 244 -4.34 -8.50 -20.03
C LEU A 244 -3.09 -8.63 -20.92
N ALA A 245 -2.37 -9.76 -20.84
CA ALA A 245 -1.20 -10.01 -21.67
C ALA A 245 -1.54 -10.10 -23.16
N ARG A 246 -2.66 -10.78 -23.51
CA ARG A 246 -3.16 -10.88 -24.90
C ARG A 246 -3.53 -9.51 -25.46
N GLU A 247 -4.20 -8.68 -24.66
CA GLU A 247 -4.55 -7.30 -25.00
C GLU A 247 -3.38 -6.32 -24.76
N ARG A 248 -2.15 -6.82 -24.57
CA ARG A 248 -0.91 -6.02 -24.50
C ARG A 248 -0.90 -4.94 -23.41
N PHE A 249 -1.51 -5.23 -22.26
CA PHE A 249 -1.33 -4.41 -21.07
C PHE A 249 0.10 -4.52 -20.56
N HIS A 250 0.70 -3.37 -20.26
CA HIS A 250 2.08 -3.28 -19.81
C HIS A 250 2.15 -3.35 -18.28
N LEU A 251 1.17 -2.73 -17.62
CA LEU A 251 1.13 -2.55 -16.18
C LEU A 251 -0.26 -2.86 -15.64
N ALA A 252 -0.33 -3.54 -14.51
CA ALA A 252 -1.56 -3.77 -13.74
C ALA A 252 -1.37 -3.27 -12.30
N LEU A 253 -2.26 -2.37 -11.88
CA LEU A 253 -2.22 -1.68 -10.59
C LEU A 253 -3.38 -2.11 -9.71
N HIS A 254 -3.09 -2.42 -8.45
CA HIS A 254 -4.12 -2.83 -7.49
C HIS A 254 -3.80 -2.49 -6.03
N GLY A 255 -4.71 -2.84 -5.11
CA GLY A 255 -4.61 -2.61 -3.67
C GLY A 255 -5.21 -3.78 -2.87
N HIS A 256 -6.19 -3.48 -2.00
CA HIS A 256 -7.05 -4.39 -1.23
C HIS A 256 -6.46 -4.92 0.08
N GLN A 257 -5.28 -5.56 0.05
CA GLN A 257 -4.72 -6.16 1.27
C GLN A 257 -3.73 -5.25 2.00
N HIS A 258 -3.61 -4.01 1.55
CA HIS A 258 -2.72 -2.96 2.08
C HIS A 258 -1.24 -3.34 1.99
N VAL A 259 -0.92 -4.20 1.02
CA VAL A 259 0.39 -4.79 0.84
C VAL A 259 1.16 -4.01 -0.23
N ASP A 260 2.32 -3.48 0.17
CA ASP A 260 3.34 -3.02 -0.76
C ASP A 260 4.00 -4.23 -1.44
N TRP A 261 3.75 -4.41 -2.74
CA TRP A 261 4.28 -5.55 -3.48
C TRP A 261 4.35 -5.30 -4.99
N HIS A 262 5.24 -5.99 -5.67
CA HIS A 262 5.28 -6.01 -7.14
C HIS A 262 5.82 -7.35 -7.66
N ASP A 263 5.52 -7.64 -8.93
CA ASP A 263 6.05 -8.80 -9.66
C ASP A 263 5.97 -8.55 -11.17
N VAL A 264 6.71 -9.33 -11.95
CA VAL A 264 6.68 -9.30 -13.41
C VAL A 264 6.41 -10.70 -13.94
N ARG A 265 5.35 -10.86 -14.72
CA ARG A 265 4.96 -12.15 -15.30
C ARG A 265 5.12 -12.15 -16.79
N GLU A 266 5.84 -13.16 -17.29
CA GLU A 266 5.81 -13.51 -18.71
C GLU A 266 4.59 -14.38 -19.00
N LEU A 267 3.74 -13.91 -19.89
CA LEU A 267 2.51 -14.57 -20.30
C LEU A 267 2.44 -14.48 -21.83
N ASP A 268 2.50 -15.63 -22.51
CA ASP A 268 2.39 -15.73 -23.97
C ASP A 268 3.37 -14.78 -24.72
N GLY A 269 4.63 -14.74 -24.27
CA GLY A 269 5.68 -13.90 -24.87
C GLY A 269 5.54 -12.41 -24.55
N TRP A 270 4.82 -12.04 -23.49
CA TRP A 270 4.63 -10.67 -23.05
C TRP A 270 4.87 -10.52 -21.55
N PHE A 271 5.69 -9.54 -21.18
CA PHE A 271 5.89 -9.15 -19.78
C PHE A 271 4.79 -8.20 -19.32
N LEU A 272 4.06 -8.62 -18.29
CA LEU A 272 3.10 -7.80 -17.55
C LEU A 272 3.70 -7.48 -16.18
N ALA A 273 3.93 -6.20 -15.90
CA ALA A 273 4.29 -5.74 -14.57
C ALA A 273 3.01 -5.60 -13.72
N ILE A 274 3.05 -6.10 -12.49
CA ILE A 274 1.93 -6.07 -11.55
C ILE A 274 2.42 -5.38 -10.28
N ALA A 275 1.74 -4.33 -9.83
CA ALA A 275 2.11 -3.58 -8.64
C ALA A 275 0.90 -3.35 -7.71
N ALA A 276 1.10 -3.71 -6.45
CA ALA A 276 0.19 -3.50 -5.34
C ALA A 276 0.61 -2.24 -4.56
N ALA A 277 -0.34 -1.33 -4.33
CA ALA A 277 -0.13 -0.23 -3.39
C ALA A 277 -0.44 -0.71 -1.96
N ALA A 278 0.33 -0.20 -1.00
CA ALA A 278 -0.11 -0.26 0.40
C ALA A 278 -1.30 0.68 0.62
N SER A 279 -1.90 0.61 1.81
CA SER A 279 -2.93 1.57 2.17
C SER A 279 -2.35 2.95 2.41
N ALA A 280 -2.95 3.94 1.77
CA ALA A 280 -2.64 5.34 2.00
C ALA A 280 -3.43 5.94 3.18
N GLY A 281 -4.49 5.31 3.69
CA GLY A 281 -5.39 5.93 4.67
C GLY A 281 -5.78 5.14 5.93
N VAL A 282 -5.54 3.83 5.98
CA VAL A 282 -5.95 3.00 7.13
C VAL A 282 -4.87 2.98 8.20
N ALA A 283 -5.22 3.26 9.45
CA ALA A 283 -4.28 3.34 10.58
C ALA A 283 -4.16 2.02 11.36
N GLU A 284 -5.26 1.28 11.53
CA GLU A 284 -5.29 0.17 12.50
C GLU A 284 -5.75 -1.17 11.90
N TYR A 285 -6.97 -1.23 11.34
CA TYR A 285 -7.57 -2.49 10.87
C TYR A 285 -6.92 -3.01 9.59
N GLY A 286 -6.69 -4.33 9.51
CA GLY A 286 -6.01 -4.94 8.37
C GLY A 286 -4.52 -4.57 8.23
N ARG A 287 -3.94 -3.89 9.23
CA ARG A 287 -2.52 -3.48 9.24
C ARG A 287 -1.80 -3.76 10.52
N LYS A 288 -2.41 -3.48 11.67
CA LYS A 288 -1.76 -3.59 12.99
C LYS A 288 -1.28 -5.00 13.30
N GLU A 289 -2.06 -6.01 12.90
CA GLU A 289 -1.69 -7.43 13.09
C GLU A 289 -0.40 -7.79 12.34
N TRP A 290 -0.06 -7.04 11.29
CA TRP A 290 1.03 -7.36 10.36
C TRP A 290 2.06 -6.24 10.21
N ALA A 291 1.99 -5.21 11.06
CA ALA A 291 2.86 -4.04 11.06
C ALA A 291 3.07 -3.41 9.67
N LEU A 292 2.02 -3.37 8.84
CA LEU A 292 2.11 -2.78 7.51
C LEU A 292 2.24 -1.25 7.58
N PRO A 293 3.10 -0.62 6.75
CA PRO A 293 3.28 0.83 6.70
C PRO A 293 2.16 1.54 5.93
N ILE A 294 1.97 2.85 6.20
CA ILE A 294 1.19 3.70 5.29
C ILE A 294 2.16 3.97 4.18
N ALA A 295 1.79 3.69 2.94
CA ALA A 295 2.70 3.90 1.83
C ALA A 295 1.96 4.39 0.60
N TYR A 296 2.69 5.07 -0.26
CA TYR A 296 2.30 5.28 -1.64
C TYR A 296 3.45 4.88 -2.56
N GLN A 297 3.15 4.75 -3.84
CA GLN A 297 4.17 4.41 -4.84
C GLN A 297 4.08 5.31 -6.06
N ILE A 298 5.21 5.42 -6.75
CA ILE A 298 5.35 6.21 -7.97
C ILE A 298 5.93 5.30 -9.03
N LEU A 299 5.28 5.22 -10.18
CA LEU A 299 5.71 4.41 -11.29
C LEU A 299 6.18 5.32 -12.41
N VAL A 300 7.48 5.24 -12.71
CA VAL A 300 8.13 6.00 -13.77
C VAL A 300 8.34 5.07 -14.96
N VAL A 301 7.57 5.26 -16.02
CA VAL A 301 7.80 4.62 -17.32
C VAL A 301 8.90 5.40 -18.02
N GLU A 302 9.99 4.71 -18.37
CA GLU A 302 11.20 5.34 -18.94
C GLU A 302 11.33 5.07 -20.44
N GLY A 303 10.48 4.19 -20.97
CA GLY A 303 10.39 3.83 -22.37
C GLY A 303 9.38 2.71 -22.59
N PRO A 304 9.39 2.05 -23.76
CA PRO A 304 8.33 1.10 -24.13
C PRO A 304 8.39 -0.23 -23.38
N THR A 305 9.53 -0.58 -22.77
CA THR A 305 9.73 -1.89 -22.12
C THR A 305 10.33 -1.82 -20.71
N ARG A 306 10.64 -0.62 -20.22
CA ARG A 306 11.35 -0.41 -18.95
C ARG A 306 10.77 0.78 -18.19
N GLY A 307 10.82 0.66 -16.87
CA GLY A 307 10.53 1.73 -15.96
C GLY A 307 11.09 1.42 -14.58
N ARG A 308 10.66 2.19 -13.59
CA ARG A 308 10.97 1.95 -12.18
C ARG A 308 9.77 2.27 -11.30
N ARG A 309 9.77 1.67 -10.13
CA ARG A 309 8.81 1.85 -9.04
C ARG A 309 9.56 2.44 -7.86
N ILE A 310 9.11 3.60 -7.38
CA ILE A 310 9.63 4.28 -6.20
C ILE A 310 8.59 4.11 -5.08
N ARG A 311 9.03 3.72 -3.90
CA ARG A 311 8.16 3.38 -2.76
C ARG A 311 8.43 4.33 -1.61
N ARG A 312 7.37 4.92 -1.08
CA ARG A 312 7.43 5.92 -0.01
C ARG A 312 6.55 5.48 1.14
N GLU A 313 7.13 5.38 2.33
CA GLU A 313 6.45 4.98 3.57
C GLU A 313 6.30 6.20 4.48
N TYR A 314 5.15 6.32 5.14
CA TYR A 314 4.91 7.37 6.12
C TYR A 314 5.46 6.93 7.48
N ASP A 315 6.31 7.75 8.07
CA ASP A 315 6.77 7.57 9.44
C ASP A 315 5.82 8.31 10.39
N PRO A 316 5.02 7.60 11.21
CA PRO A 316 4.09 8.23 12.14
C PRO A 316 4.78 8.99 13.28
N GLN A 317 6.09 8.79 13.51
CA GLN A 317 6.86 9.50 14.54
C GLN A 317 7.33 10.86 14.04
N THR A 318 7.85 10.93 12.82
CA THR A 318 8.34 12.18 12.21
C THR A 318 7.24 12.93 11.47
N MET A 319 6.13 12.25 11.16
CA MET A 319 5.03 12.75 10.33
C MET A 319 5.45 13.08 8.89
N GLU A 320 6.53 12.46 8.42
CA GLU A 320 7.09 12.66 7.09
C GLU A 320 7.03 11.35 6.29
N TRP A 321 7.03 11.50 4.98
CA TRP A 321 7.25 10.41 4.06
C TRP A 321 8.76 10.19 3.92
N ALA A 322 9.17 8.93 3.82
CA ALA A 322 10.56 8.53 3.64
C ALA A 322 10.64 7.36 2.66
N ASP A 323 11.86 7.06 2.20
CA ASP A 323 12.11 5.84 1.43
C ASP A 323 11.65 4.60 2.20
N ALA A 324 10.98 3.69 1.49
CA ALA A 324 10.46 2.47 2.08
C ALA A 324 11.58 1.64 2.74
N GLY A 325 11.44 1.35 4.03
CA GLY A 325 12.52 0.73 4.81
C GLY A 325 12.66 -0.78 4.60
N ARG A 326 11.62 -1.45 4.07
CA ARG A 326 11.63 -2.89 3.80
C ARG A 326 11.88 -3.16 2.32
N GLY A 327 13.01 -3.82 2.02
CA GLY A 327 13.42 -4.15 0.64
C GLY A 327 14.04 -2.95 -0.08
N GLU A 328 14.14 -3.03 -1.40
CA GLU A 328 14.56 -1.89 -2.23
C GLU A 328 13.42 -0.86 -2.33
N ASP A 329 13.73 0.39 -2.02
CA ASP A 329 12.88 1.58 -2.13
C ASP A 329 12.60 1.93 -3.60
N THR A 330 13.59 1.72 -4.47
CA THR A 330 13.47 1.86 -5.92
C THR A 330 13.67 0.51 -6.61
N GLN A 331 12.68 0.06 -7.37
CA GLN A 331 12.65 -1.24 -8.02
C GLN A 331 12.52 -1.09 -9.53
N ALA A 332 13.28 -1.86 -10.31
CA ALA A 332 13.19 -1.85 -11.76
C ALA A 332 11.91 -2.56 -12.24
N LEU A 333 11.22 -1.98 -13.22
CA LEU A 333 10.07 -2.56 -13.89
C LEU A 333 10.40 -2.96 -15.32
N ARG A 334 9.80 -4.07 -15.75
CA ARG A 334 9.89 -4.60 -17.11
C ARG A 334 8.50 -4.96 -17.62
N PHE A 335 8.23 -4.61 -18.87
CA PHE A 335 6.97 -4.88 -19.55
C PHE A 335 7.17 -4.97 -21.06
N GLY A 336 6.15 -5.39 -21.80
CA GLY A 336 6.19 -5.44 -23.25
C GLY A 336 6.65 -6.80 -23.82
N PRO A 337 7.03 -6.88 -25.12
CA PRO A 337 7.37 -8.13 -25.76
C PRO A 337 8.57 -8.83 -25.10
N ALA A 338 8.50 -10.15 -24.94
CA ALA A 338 9.59 -10.89 -24.31
C ALA A 338 10.86 -10.93 -25.17
N ASP A 339 10.67 -11.03 -26.49
CA ASP A 339 11.74 -11.12 -27.49
C ASP A 339 12.52 -9.80 -27.65
N ALA A 340 11.90 -8.66 -27.35
CA ALA A 340 12.53 -7.34 -27.46
C ALA A 340 13.66 -7.14 -26.43
N ALA A 341 13.76 -8.01 -25.43
CA ALA A 341 14.85 -7.97 -24.46
C ALA A 341 16.14 -8.64 -24.94
N VAL A 342 16.12 -9.30 -26.10
CA VAL A 342 17.31 -9.97 -26.67
C VAL A 342 18.05 -9.08 -27.69
N SER A 343 17.42 -8.03 -28.25
CA SER A 343 17.94 -7.33 -29.44
C SER A 343 18.53 -5.93 -29.23
N SER A 344 18.89 -5.51 -28.00
CA SER A 344 19.56 -4.22 -27.76
C SER A 344 20.96 -4.35 -27.15
N GLY A 345 21.73 -5.35 -27.61
CA GLY A 345 23.18 -5.36 -27.45
C GLY A 345 23.84 -5.58 -28.81
N PRO A 346 24.88 -4.81 -29.20
CA PRO A 346 25.70 -5.24 -30.33
C PRO A 346 26.32 -6.60 -29.99
N ALA A 347 26.48 -7.44 -31.01
CA ALA A 347 27.12 -8.74 -30.89
C ALA A 347 28.41 -8.61 -30.07
N ARG A 348 28.55 -9.44 -29.03
CA ARG A 348 29.77 -9.56 -28.23
C ARG A 348 30.93 -9.88 -29.16
N GLU A 349 31.72 -8.87 -29.51
CA GLU A 349 33.15 -9.08 -29.71
C GLU A 349 33.77 -9.25 -28.33
N ASP A 350 34.54 -10.33 -28.16
CA ASP A 350 35.35 -10.60 -26.98
C ASP A 350 36.35 -9.46 -26.76
N LYS A 351 35.93 -8.44 -26.00
CA LYS A 351 36.82 -7.46 -25.37
C LYS A 351 36.92 -7.79 -23.88
N PRO A 352 38.13 -7.74 -23.30
CA PRO A 352 38.30 -7.95 -21.86
C PRO A 352 37.45 -6.93 -21.09
N PRO A 353 36.96 -7.29 -19.89
CA PRO A 353 36.02 -6.47 -19.14
C PRO A 353 36.59 -5.06 -18.94
N PRO A 354 35.78 -4.00 -19.12
CA PRO A 354 36.21 -2.66 -18.78
C PRO A 354 36.49 -2.60 -17.27
N PRO A 355 37.46 -1.77 -16.82
CA PRO A 355 37.73 -1.61 -15.40
C PRO A 355 36.45 -1.14 -14.70
N GLU A 356 36.13 -1.78 -13.57
CA GLU A 356 35.00 -1.43 -12.72
C GLU A 356 35.01 0.08 -12.42
N GLU A 357 34.04 0.83 -12.95
CA GLU A 357 33.70 2.12 -12.36
C GLU A 357 33.03 1.85 -11.00
N PRO A 358 33.49 2.51 -9.93
CA PRO A 358 32.98 2.22 -8.59
C PRO A 358 31.52 2.63 -8.51
N ALA A 359 30.67 1.70 -8.04
CA ALA A 359 29.31 1.98 -7.63
C ALA A 359 29.27 3.21 -6.69
N PRO A 360 28.21 4.04 -6.73
CA PRO A 360 28.03 5.09 -5.74
C PRO A 360 28.15 4.46 -4.34
N PRO A 361 28.77 5.13 -3.36
CA PRO A 361 29.27 4.48 -2.16
C PRO A 361 28.10 3.86 -1.38
N SER A 362 27.85 2.57 -1.61
CA SER A 362 27.02 1.77 -0.73
C SER A 362 27.67 1.89 0.64
N LEU A 363 26.87 2.17 1.67
CA LEU A 363 27.34 2.26 3.05
C LEU A 363 28.35 1.15 3.28
N THR A 364 29.59 1.53 3.64
CA THR A 364 30.65 0.57 3.94
C THR A 364 30.09 -0.47 4.91
N ARG A 365 30.61 -1.71 4.94
CA ARG A 365 30.16 -2.73 5.89
C ARG A 365 30.04 -2.19 7.33
N LYS A 366 30.98 -1.32 7.73
CA LYS A 366 30.94 -0.59 9.00
C LYS A 366 29.73 0.34 9.12
N GLY A 367 29.39 1.08 8.06
CA GLY A 367 28.17 1.87 7.96
C GLY A 367 26.89 1.03 8.10
N ARG A 368 26.79 -0.13 7.43
CA ARG A 368 25.62 -1.03 7.56
C ARG A 368 25.47 -1.59 8.97
N ILE A 369 26.58 -1.99 9.60
CA ILE A 369 26.59 -2.46 10.99
C ILE A 369 26.24 -1.33 11.97
N ALA A 370 26.74 -0.11 11.74
CA ALA A 370 26.43 1.05 12.57
C ALA A 370 24.95 1.42 12.55
N VAL A 371 24.31 1.38 11.37
CA VAL A 371 22.86 1.60 11.24
C VAL A 371 22.07 0.55 12.04
N LYS A 372 22.44 -0.74 11.94
CA LYS A 372 21.79 -1.81 12.73
C LYS A 372 21.95 -1.63 14.23
N ILE A 373 23.13 -1.19 14.70
CA ILE A 373 23.35 -0.85 16.11
C ILE A 373 22.43 0.30 16.53
N GLN A 374 22.29 1.35 15.73
CA GLN A 374 21.37 2.46 16.02
C GLN A 374 19.92 2.01 16.12
N HIS A 375 19.45 1.12 15.23
CA HIS A 375 18.10 0.54 15.33
C HIS A 375 17.89 -0.24 16.63
N LEU A 376 18.89 -1.03 17.05
CA LEU A 376 18.84 -1.77 18.32
C LEU A 376 18.85 -0.85 19.53
N GLU A 377 19.63 0.23 19.50
CA GLU A 377 19.63 1.24 20.58
C GLU A 377 18.28 1.93 20.72
N ARG A 378 17.67 2.33 19.60
CA ARG A 378 16.31 2.90 19.59
C ARG A 378 15.27 1.91 20.11
N ALA A 379 15.36 0.63 19.73
CA ALA A 379 14.46 -0.41 20.23
C ALA A 379 14.61 -0.62 21.75
N ILE A 380 15.84 -0.66 22.28
CA ILE A 380 16.12 -0.77 23.72
C ILE A 380 15.54 0.42 24.49
N ASP A 381 15.74 1.64 23.98
CA ASP A 381 15.22 2.85 24.62
C ASP A 381 13.70 2.96 24.55
N SER A 382 13.09 2.50 23.47
CA SER A 382 11.63 2.35 23.35
C SER A 382 11.08 1.43 24.43
N HIS A 383 11.64 0.21 24.56
CA HIS A 383 11.25 -0.73 25.60
C HIS A 383 11.40 -0.13 27.01
N ARG A 384 12.51 0.55 27.32
CA ARG A 384 12.72 1.24 28.61
C ARG A 384 11.66 2.30 28.88
N THR A 385 11.28 3.06 27.85
CA THR A 385 10.26 4.10 27.94
C THR A 385 8.89 3.47 28.22
N THR A 386 8.53 2.40 27.50
CA THR A 386 7.29 1.65 27.76
C THR A 386 7.23 1.12 29.19
N LEU A 387 8.33 0.53 29.70
CA LEU A 387 8.36 0.05 31.08
C LEU A 387 8.19 1.19 32.10
N ARG A 388 8.84 2.35 31.89
CA ARG A 388 8.68 3.53 32.75
C ARG A 388 7.23 4.00 32.79
N VAL A 389 6.58 4.11 31.62
CA VAL A 389 5.17 4.50 31.53
C VAL A 389 4.29 3.50 32.28
N GLN A 390 4.52 2.20 32.11
CA GLN A 390 3.76 1.16 32.81
C GLN A 390 3.93 1.22 34.34
N LEU A 391 5.15 1.47 34.82
CA LEU A 391 5.44 1.62 36.25
C LEU A 391 4.79 2.88 36.83
N VAL A 392 4.81 4.00 36.10
CA VAL A 392 4.14 5.25 36.51
C VAL A 392 2.63 5.06 36.56
N SER A 393 2.03 4.45 35.55
CA SER A 393 0.59 4.15 35.51
C SER A 393 0.16 3.20 36.62
N LEU A 394 0.99 2.20 36.94
CA LEU A 394 0.75 1.32 38.07
C LEU A 394 0.82 2.08 39.40
N GLY A 395 1.81 2.95 39.59
CA GLY A 395 1.92 3.81 40.76
C GLY A 395 0.70 4.71 40.94
N ALA A 396 0.24 5.34 39.86
CA ALA A 396 -0.98 6.15 39.85
C ALA A 396 -2.23 5.34 40.21
N ALA A 397 -2.37 4.13 39.64
CA ALA A 397 -3.48 3.23 39.95
C ALA A 397 -3.50 2.78 41.42
N VAL A 398 -2.33 2.51 42.01
CA VAL A 398 -2.20 2.17 43.43
C VAL A 398 -2.61 3.36 44.31
N VAL A 399 -2.14 4.57 44.00
CA VAL A 399 -2.50 5.79 44.74
C VAL A 399 -4.02 6.04 44.67
N LEU A 400 -4.61 5.92 43.48
CA LEU A 400 -6.05 6.09 43.28
C LEU A 400 -6.85 5.00 44.01
N GLY A 401 -6.36 3.75 44.00
CA GLY A 401 -6.94 2.64 44.73
C GLY A 401 -6.93 2.86 46.24
N ILE A 402 -5.82 3.37 46.80
CA ILE A 402 -5.71 3.72 48.23
C ILE A 402 -6.65 4.86 48.58
N ALA A 403 -6.71 5.92 47.75
CA ALA A 403 -7.62 7.04 47.97
C ALA A 403 -9.10 6.61 47.94
N LEU A 404 -9.45 5.75 46.98
CA LEU A 404 -10.78 5.17 46.87
C LEU A 404 -11.11 4.28 48.07
N ALA A 405 -10.17 3.44 48.50
CA ALA A 405 -10.35 2.60 49.68
C ALA A 405 -10.55 3.45 50.96
N ALA A 406 -9.77 4.51 51.15
CA ALA A 406 -9.91 5.45 52.27
C ALA A 406 -11.26 6.20 52.25
N TYR A 407 -11.73 6.57 51.06
CA TYR A 407 -13.04 7.19 50.87
C TYR A 407 -14.19 6.21 51.19
N LEU A 408 -14.12 4.99 50.65
CA LEU A 408 -15.12 3.95 50.89
C LEU A 408 -15.14 3.49 52.35
N PHE A 409 -14.00 3.47 53.03
CA PHE A 409 -13.91 3.18 54.47
C PHE A 409 -14.65 4.20 55.34
N ARG A 410 -14.82 5.45 54.86
CA ARG A 410 -15.63 6.48 55.53
C ARG A 410 -17.12 6.40 55.22
N MET A 411 -17.50 5.72 54.14
CA MET A 411 -18.87 5.70 53.60
C MET A 411 -19.61 4.36 53.79
N LEU A 412 -18.88 3.25 54.01
CA LEU A 412 -19.44 1.89 54.03
C LEU A 412 -19.17 1.15 55.36
N PRO A 413 -20.06 0.21 55.78
CA PRO A 413 -19.82 -0.66 56.93
C PRO A 413 -18.54 -1.49 56.78
N PRO A 414 -17.84 -1.85 57.89
CA PRO A 414 -16.46 -2.40 57.87
C PRO A 414 -16.25 -3.69 57.06
N VAL A 415 -17.33 -4.44 56.79
CA VAL A 415 -17.26 -5.77 56.14
C VAL A 415 -17.14 -5.65 54.61
N LEU A 416 -17.62 -4.55 54.00
CA LEU A 416 -17.59 -4.32 52.55
C LEU A 416 -16.31 -3.61 52.07
N SER A 417 -15.59 -2.91 52.95
CA SER A 417 -14.40 -2.12 52.60
C SER A 417 -13.12 -2.97 52.45
N VAL A 418 -13.04 -4.10 53.15
CA VAL A 418 -11.84 -4.97 53.16
C VAL A 418 -11.76 -5.85 51.90
N SER A 419 -12.89 -6.34 51.40
CA SER A 419 -12.95 -7.25 50.25
C SER A 419 -12.74 -6.57 48.89
N GLY A 420 -13.26 -5.34 48.72
CA GLY A 420 -13.09 -4.57 47.48
C GLY A 420 -11.66 -4.03 47.27
N GLY A 421 -10.98 -3.63 48.35
CA GLY A 421 -9.59 -3.17 48.29
C GLY A 421 -8.59 -4.28 47.97
N PHE A 422 -8.82 -5.49 48.50
CA PHE A 422 -7.96 -6.65 48.24
C PHE A 422 -8.05 -7.15 46.78
N ALA A 423 -9.24 -7.09 46.16
CA ALA A 423 -9.42 -7.53 44.77
C ALA A 423 -8.66 -6.62 43.77
N LEU A 424 -8.62 -5.31 44.00
CA LEU A 424 -7.87 -4.34 43.19
C LEU A 424 -6.34 -4.49 43.34
N LEU A 425 -5.86 -4.83 44.54
CA LEU A 425 -4.44 -5.11 44.78
C LEU A 425 -4.00 -6.46 44.16
N PHE A 426 -4.86 -7.48 44.20
CA PHE A 426 -4.54 -8.80 43.63
C PHE A 426 -4.53 -8.81 42.10
N ALA A 427 -5.43 -8.06 41.44
CA ALA A 427 -5.48 -7.99 39.97
C ALA A 427 -4.19 -7.38 39.36
N GLY A 428 -3.52 -6.47 40.06
CA GLY A 428 -2.22 -5.92 39.65
C GLY A 428 -1.02 -6.83 39.96
N SER A 429 -1.13 -7.69 40.97
CA SER A 429 -0.01 -8.47 41.52
C SER A 429 0.42 -9.68 40.66
N ILE A 430 -0.48 -10.25 39.85
CA ILE A 430 -0.20 -11.46 39.06
C ILE A 430 0.33 -11.12 37.65
N GLY A 431 -0.09 -9.99 37.07
CA GLY A 431 0.33 -9.60 35.71
C GLY A 431 1.71 -8.94 35.62
N LEU A 432 2.16 -8.28 36.69
CA LEU A 432 3.42 -7.53 36.70
C LEU A 432 4.67 -8.41 36.59
N PRO A 433 4.79 -9.54 37.34
CA PRO A 433 5.96 -10.43 37.20
C PRO A 433 6.10 -11.02 35.80
N MET A 434 4.98 -11.42 35.17
CA MET A 434 5.00 -11.94 33.80
C MET A 434 5.42 -10.88 32.77
N ARG A 435 4.93 -9.64 32.92
CA ARG A 435 5.32 -8.52 32.03
C ARG A 435 6.78 -8.12 32.23
N LEU A 436 7.30 -8.14 33.47
CA LEU A 436 8.70 -7.90 33.76
C LEU A 436 9.60 -9.00 33.20
N ALA A 437 9.16 -10.27 33.27
CA ALA A 437 9.89 -11.38 32.67
C ALA A 437 9.95 -11.25 31.13
N ALA A 438 8.82 -10.96 30.48
CA ALA A 438 8.77 -10.74 29.03
C ALA A 438 9.59 -9.51 28.59
N TYR A 439 9.55 -8.42 29.36
CA TYR A 439 10.38 -7.24 29.14
C TYR A 439 11.88 -7.59 29.22
N ARG A 440 12.28 -8.31 30.26
CA ARG A 440 13.66 -8.73 30.47
C ARG A 440 14.15 -9.61 29.32
N GLU A 441 13.34 -10.58 28.91
CA GLU A 441 13.66 -11.47 27.80
C GLU A 441 13.86 -10.69 26.48
N ALA A 442 13.00 -9.71 26.19
CA ALA A 442 13.13 -8.87 25.00
C ALA A 442 14.39 -8.01 25.03
N ILE A 443 14.67 -7.36 26.17
CA ILE A 443 15.87 -6.55 26.38
C ILE A 443 17.15 -7.39 26.27
N ASP A 444 17.18 -8.59 26.85
CA ASP A 444 18.32 -9.50 26.79
C ASP A 444 18.62 -9.92 25.32
N LYS A 445 17.58 -10.20 24.53
CA LYS A 445 17.73 -10.51 23.08
C LYS A 445 18.27 -9.33 22.28
N LEU A 446 17.78 -8.11 22.55
CA LEU A 446 18.24 -6.89 21.88
C LEU A 446 19.71 -6.56 22.25
N HIS A 447 20.08 -6.69 23.53
CA HIS A 447 21.46 -6.52 23.97
C HIS A 447 22.38 -7.57 23.35
N PHE A 448 21.95 -8.84 23.29
CA PHE A 448 22.70 -9.90 22.63
C PHE A 448 23.02 -9.57 21.16
N LEU A 449 22.02 -9.07 20.41
CA LEU A 449 22.22 -8.65 19.02
C LEU A 449 23.17 -7.46 18.94
N LYS A 450 22.99 -6.46 19.81
CA LYS A 450 23.81 -5.24 19.80
C LYS A 450 25.27 -5.55 20.07
N ASP A 451 25.55 -6.36 21.09
CA ASP A 451 26.90 -6.81 21.43
C ASP A 451 27.51 -7.67 20.31
N GLY A 452 26.69 -8.48 19.64
CA GLY A 452 27.07 -9.21 18.44
C GLY A 452 27.55 -8.29 17.32
N TYR A 453 26.76 -7.27 16.98
CA TYR A 453 27.13 -6.31 15.93
C TYR A 453 28.34 -5.45 16.31
N HIS A 454 28.50 -5.06 17.58
CA HIS A 454 29.71 -4.38 18.04
C HIS A 454 30.97 -5.24 17.90
N ARG A 455 30.87 -6.55 18.16
CA ARG A 455 31.97 -7.49 17.89
C ARG A 455 32.30 -7.57 16.41
N CYS A 456 31.30 -7.64 15.53
CA CYS A 456 31.50 -7.65 14.08
C CYS A 456 32.01 -6.30 13.52
N ALA A 457 31.80 -5.19 14.24
CA ALA A 457 32.35 -3.88 13.88
C ALA A 457 33.87 -3.78 14.16
N SER A 458 34.35 -4.53 15.16
CA SER A 458 35.75 -4.56 15.59
C SER A 458 36.56 -5.71 14.96
N HIS A 459 35.92 -6.84 14.67
CA HIS A 459 36.54 -8.06 14.13
C HIS A 459 35.77 -8.59 12.93
N ARG A 460 36.48 -9.05 11.90
CA ARG A 460 35.85 -9.60 10.68
C ARG A 460 35.39 -11.03 10.93
N ASP A 461 34.08 -11.21 11.03
CA ASP A 461 33.41 -12.51 11.10
C ASP A 461 32.13 -12.45 10.25
N ASP A 462 32.19 -13.01 9.04
CA ASP A 462 31.12 -12.91 8.05
C ASP A 462 29.99 -13.93 8.32
N GLU A 463 30.29 -15.04 9.00
CA GLU A 463 29.31 -16.04 9.41
C GLU A 463 28.48 -15.54 10.59
N LEU A 464 29.13 -14.91 11.59
CA LEU A 464 28.43 -14.31 12.71
C LEU A 464 27.50 -13.18 12.26
N VAL A 465 27.92 -12.33 11.30
CA VAL A 465 27.05 -11.29 10.74
C VAL A 465 25.80 -11.91 10.10
N ARG A 466 25.95 -12.99 9.33
CA ARG A 466 24.80 -13.67 8.71
C ARG A 466 23.81 -14.20 9.74
N VAL A 467 24.30 -14.80 10.83
CA VAL A 467 23.46 -15.31 11.93
C VAL A 467 22.79 -14.18 12.71
N LEU A 468 23.51 -13.08 12.96
CA LEU A 468 22.95 -11.89 13.62
C LEU A 468 21.89 -11.21 12.75
N ASP A 469 22.09 -11.19 11.43
CA ASP A 469 21.13 -10.66 10.46
C ASP A 469 19.85 -11.49 10.49
N GLU A 470 19.95 -12.82 10.37
CA GLU A 470 18.76 -13.69 10.46
C GLU A 470 18.01 -13.51 11.78
N ARG A 471 18.71 -13.34 12.90
CA ARG A 471 18.08 -13.14 14.21
C ARG A 471 17.48 -11.75 14.38
N PHE A 472 18.10 -10.72 13.80
CA PHE A 472 17.59 -9.36 13.79
C PHE A 472 16.25 -9.29 13.04
N HIS A 473 16.14 -9.92 11.87
CA HIS A 473 14.89 -9.98 11.08
C HIS A 473 13.77 -10.81 11.72
N ARG A 474 14.09 -11.67 12.69
CA ARG A 474 13.07 -12.43 13.45
C ARG A 474 12.60 -11.71 14.70
N LEU A 475 13.36 -10.72 15.18
CA LEU A 475 13.12 -10.01 16.44
C LEU A 475 12.46 -8.64 16.23
N ILE A 476 12.78 -7.98 15.11
CA ILE A 476 12.15 -6.75 14.60
C ILE A 476 11.23 -7.14 13.45
#